data_AF-A0A843GHH7-F1
#
_entry.id   AF-A0A843GHH7-F1
#
_cell.length_a   1.000
_cell.length_b   1.000
_cell.length_c   1.000
_cell.angle_alpha   90.00
_cell.angle_beta   90.00
_cell.angle_gamma   90.00
#
_symmetry.space_group_name_H-M   'P 1'
#
loop_
_entity.id
_entity.type
_entity.pdbx_description
1 polymer ?
#
loop_
_entity_poly.entity_id
_entity_poly.type
_entity_poly.pdbx_seq_one_letter_code
_entity_poly.pdbx_strand_id
1 'polypeptide(L)'
;MSRRENFTAYETMPEDLAIYMSHNGPHFNKAACTFAVENMFNEEGDAITPYTKKDVENILNSNNVKVKNTKLYDAIYVANMCKADYLNSSITSEQSLAKYIKDTLDDPDGCEGLTFNRWIADMKWLGVPIPWDEFI
;
A
#
# COMPACT_ATOMS: atom_id res chain seq x y z
N MET A 1 -16.09 14.04 -12.83
CA MET A 1 -15.58 14.65 -11.59
C MET A 1 -14.32 15.42 -11.93
N SER A 2 -14.19 16.66 -11.45
CA SER A 2 -12.95 17.43 -11.60
C SER A 2 -11.82 16.70 -10.88
N ARG A 3 -10.70 16.43 -11.55
CA ARG A 3 -9.49 15.93 -10.87
C ARG A 3 -9.13 16.93 -9.76
N ARG A 4 -9.03 16.45 -8.53
CA ARG A 4 -8.40 17.23 -7.45
C ARG A 4 -6.92 17.38 -7.84
N GLU A 5 -6.42 18.61 -7.83
CA GLU A 5 -5.03 18.89 -8.18
C GLU A 5 -4.10 18.21 -7.17
N ASN A 6 -3.03 17.58 -7.66
CA ASN A 6 -2.04 16.96 -6.81
C ASN A 6 -0.99 18.02 -6.40
N PHE A 7 -1.13 18.56 -5.19
CA PHE A 7 -0.20 19.57 -4.68
C PHE A 7 1.21 19.03 -4.36
N THR A 8 1.43 17.71 -4.32
CA THR A 8 2.79 17.15 -4.15
C THR A 8 3.66 17.40 -5.39
N ALA A 9 3.06 17.72 -6.54
CA ALA A 9 3.78 18.13 -7.74
C ALA A 9 4.57 19.45 -7.57
N TYR A 10 4.27 20.23 -6.53
CA TYR A 10 5.00 21.45 -6.19
C TYR A 10 6.17 21.22 -5.22
N GLU A 11 6.32 20.00 -4.69
CA GLU A 11 7.46 19.64 -3.85
C GLU A 11 8.65 19.22 -4.70
N THR A 12 9.88 19.51 -4.23
CA THR A 12 11.08 18.95 -4.85
C THR A 12 11.14 17.45 -4.55
N MET A 13 10.99 16.64 -5.59
CA MET A 13 11.11 15.19 -5.49
C MET A 13 12.59 14.79 -5.43
N PRO A 14 13.01 13.91 -4.50
CA PRO A 14 14.33 13.29 -4.53
C PRO A 14 14.59 12.63 -5.90
N GLU A 15 15.84 12.71 -6.38
CA GLU A 15 16.22 12.17 -7.70
C GLU A 15 15.90 10.68 -7.83
N ASP A 16 16.26 9.89 -6.82
CA ASP A 16 16.00 8.45 -6.80
C ASP A 16 14.50 8.13 -6.79
N LEU A 17 13.68 8.93 -6.07
CA LEU A 17 12.22 8.78 -6.12
C LEU A 17 11.67 9.09 -7.51
N ALA A 18 12.20 10.11 -8.19
CA ALA A 18 11.78 10.43 -9.55
C ALA A 18 12.14 9.29 -10.53
N ILE A 19 13.32 8.69 -10.39
CA ILE A 19 13.74 7.52 -11.19
C ILE A 19 12.81 6.33 -10.88
N TYR A 20 12.58 6.02 -9.60
CA TYR A 20 11.68 4.97 -9.18
C TYR A 20 10.28 5.14 -9.80
N MET A 21 9.71 6.35 -9.72
CA MET A 21 8.39 6.64 -10.29
C MET A 21 8.37 6.53 -11.80
N SER A 22 9.48 6.84 -12.50
CA SER A 22 9.56 6.68 -13.95
C SER A 22 9.46 5.22 -14.41
N HIS A 23 9.92 4.27 -13.58
CA HIS A 23 9.87 2.83 -13.88
C HIS A 23 8.57 2.17 -13.38
N ASN A 24 8.09 2.57 -12.20
CA ASN A 24 7.02 1.85 -11.49
C ASN A 24 5.70 2.63 -11.42
N GLY A 25 5.70 3.93 -11.72
CA GLY A 25 4.63 4.83 -11.34
C GLY A 25 4.52 4.97 -9.81
N PRO A 26 3.42 5.54 -9.29
CA PRO A 26 3.16 5.64 -7.85
C PRO A 26 2.61 4.31 -7.30
N HIS A 27 3.35 3.22 -7.50
CA HIS A 27 2.98 1.86 -7.13
C HIS A 27 4.14 1.16 -6.44
N PHE A 28 3.84 0.21 -5.57
CA PHE A 28 4.85 -0.58 -4.88
C PHE A 28 5.43 -1.64 -5.81
N ASN A 29 6.73 -1.61 -6.06
CA ASN A 29 7.45 -2.77 -6.52
C ASN A 29 7.72 -3.73 -5.34
N LYS A 30 8.41 -4.84 -5.61
CA LYS A 30 8.69 -5.83 -4.57
C LYS A 30 9.52 -5.24 -3.41
N ALA A 31 10.59 -4.52 -3.71
CA ALA A 31 11.51 -3.98 -2.70
C ALA A 31 10.83 -2.95 -1.81
N ALA A 32 10.16 -1.97 -2.42
CA ALA A 32 9.38 -0.95 -1.71
C ALA A 32 8.27 -1.58 -0.86
N CYS A 33 7.56 -2.58 -1.38
CA CYS A 33 6.54 -3.29 -0.61
C CYS A 33 7.13 -4.03 0.59
N THR A 34 8.27 -4.73 0.40
CA THR A 34 8.94 -5.45 1.49
C THR A 34 9.36 -4.48 2.59
N PHE A 35 10.07 -3.41 2.23
CA PHE A 35 10.48 -2.38 3.19
C PHE A 35 9.28 -1.78 3.92
N ALA A 36 8.22 -1.43 3.20
CA ALA A 36 7.04 -0.82 3.79
C ALA A 36 6.32 -1.75 4.78
N VAL A 37 6.23 -3.05 4.47
CA VAL A 37 5.56 -4.05 5.31
C VAL A 37 6.41 -4.46 6.52
N GLU A 38 7.74 -4.48 6.40
CA GLU A 38 8.65 -4.74 7.53
C GLU A 38 8.60 -3.63 8.59
N ASN A 39 8.14 -2.43 8.22
CA ASN A 39 7.93 -1.30 9.13
C ASN A 39 6.49 -1.22 9.67
N MET A 40 5.67 -2.27 9.51
CA MET A 40 4.30 -2.31 10.04
C MET A 40 4.24 -3.01 11.40
N PHE A 41 3.55 -2.34 12.34
CA PHE A 41 3.30 -2.83 13.68
C PHE A 41 1.80 -2.86 13.94
N ASN A 42 1.32 -3.81 14.74
CA ASN A 42 -0.07 -3.85 15.15
C ASN A 42 -0.37 -2.78 16.23
N GLU A 43 -1.63 -2.68 16.67
CA GLU A 43 -2.06 -1.75 17.73
C GLU A 43 -1.29 -1.93 19.06
N GLU A 44 -0.72 -3.12 19.31
CA GLU A 44 0.06 -3.45 20.52
C GLU A 44 1.54 -3.05 20.39
N GLY A 45 1.97 -2.62 19.18
CA GLY A 45 3.35 -2.27 18.87
C GLY A 45 4.22 -3.44 18.43
N ASP A 46 3.64 -4.62 18.20
CA ASP A 46 4.34 -5.82 17.74
C ASP A 46 4.42 -5.86 16.21
N ALA A 47 5.57 -6.28 15.69
CA ALA A 47 5.76 -6.46 14.25
C ALA A 47 4.81 -7.55 13.70
N ILE A 48 4.14 -7.26 12.59
CA ILE A 48 3.24 -8.24 11.97
C ILE A 48 4.01 -9.34 11.25
N THR A 49 3.46 -10.56 11.22
CA THR A 49 3.89 -11.57 10.23
C THR A 49 3.28 -11.22 8.87
N PRO A 50 4.07 -10.87 7.84
CA PRO A 50 3.52 -10.41 6.57
C PRO A 50 2.75 -11.49 5.81
N TYR A 51 1.65 -11.10 5.17
CA TYR A 51 1.05 -11.85 4.08
C TYR A 51 1.93 -11.80 2.84
N THR A 52 2.20 -12.97 2.29
CA THR A 52 2.87 -13.10 0.99
C THR A 52 1.89 -12.86 -0.16
N LYS A 53 2.42 -12.70 -1.38
CA LYS A 53 1.59 -12.64 -2.59
C LYS A 53 0.61 -13.82 -2.70
N LYS A 54 1.06 -15.03 -2.37
CA LYS A 54 0.23 -16.24 -2.41
C LYS A 54 -0.88 -16.20 -1.38
N ASP A 55 -0.61 -15.67 -0.18
CA ASP A 55 -1.62 -15.54 0.87
C ASP A 55 -2.71 -14.57 0.43
N VAL A 56 -2.34 -13.42 -0.14
CA VAL A 56 -3.29 -12.43 -0.66
C VAL A 56 -4.13 -13.00 -1.81
N GLU A 57 -3.50 -13.72 -2.74
CA GLU A 57 -4.24 -14.42 -3.81
C GLU A 57 -5.23 -15.45 -3.25
N ASN A 58 -4.84 -16.23 -2.25
CA ASN A 58 -5.71 -17.19 -1.60
C ASN A 58 -6.89 -16.54 -0.86
N ILE A 59 -6.63 -15.44 -0.14
CA ILE A 59 -7.65 -14.65 0.56
C ILE A 59 -8.69 -14.15 -0.45
N LEU A 60 -8.26 -13.53 -1.55
CA LEU A 60 -9.18 -12.99 -2.56
C LEU A 60 -10.00 -14.10 -3.24
N ASN A 61 -9.34 -15.20 -3.61
CA ASN A 61 -9.98 -16.32 -4.31
C ASN A 61 -10.98 -17.06 -3.41
N SER A 62 -10.60 -17.41 -2.18
CA SER A 62 -11.45 -18.14 -1.23
C SER A 62 -12.72 -17.37 -0.88
N ASN A 63 -12.65 -16.04 -0.92
CA ASN A 63 -13.76 -15.14 -0.63
C ASN A 63 -14.49 -14.62 -1.89
N ASN A 64 -14.17 -15.18 -3.07
CA ASN A 64 -14.74 -14.79 -4.37
C ASN A 64 -14.68 -13.28 -4.67
N VAL A 65 -13.64 -12.60 -4.20
CA VAL A 65 -13.44 -11.17 -4.38
C VAL A 65 -12.53 -10.91 -5.57
N LYS A 66 -12.99 -10.08 -6.52
CA LYS A 66 -12.18 -9.60 -7.65
C LYS A 66 -11.86 -8.13 -7.49
N VAL A 67 -10.57 -7.81 -7.49
CA VAL A 67 -10.04 -6.45 -7.48
C VAL A 67 -9.69 -6.07 -8.91
N LYS A 68 -10.14 -4.89 -9.37
CA LYS A 68 -9.93 -4.44 -10.75
C LYS A 68 -8.58 -3.74 -10.91
N ASN A 69 -8.20 -2.95 -9.91
CA ASN A 69 -7.03 -2.08 -9.96
C ASN A 69 -5.84 -2.69 -9.19
N THR A 70 -5.40 -3.89 -9.58
CA THR A 70 -4.19 -4.48 -9.02
C THR A 70 -2.99 -4.08 -9.86
N LYS A 71 -2.14 -3.18 -9.33
CA LYS A 71 -0.86 -2.80 -9.92
C LYS A 71 0.27 -3.31 -9.02
N LEU A 72 1.28 -3.91 -9.64
CA LEU A 72 2.49 -4.43 -8.98
C LEU A 72 2.20 -5.12 -7.63
N TYR A 73 2.69 -4.56 -6.52
CA TYR A 73 2.57 -5.12 -5.16
C TYR A 73 1.57 -4.36 -4.28
N ASP A 74 0.75 -3.46 -4.84
CA ASP A 74 -0.18 -2.61 -4.06
C ASP A 74 -1.17 -3.44 -3.23
N ALA A 75 -1.71 -4.53 -3.79
CA ALA A 75 -2.63 -5.40 -3.07
C ALA A 75 -1.97 -6.09 -1.86
N ILE A 76 -0.66 -6.35 -1.95
CA ILE A 76 0.11 -6.97 -0.86
C ILE A 76 0.36 -5.95 0.24
N TYR A 77 0.72 -4.72 -0.13
CA TYR A 77 0.83 -3.62 0.82
C TYR A 77 -0.52 -3.39 1.53
N VAL A 78 -1.62 -3.25 0.78
CA VAL A 78 -2.96 -2.98 1.37
C VAL A 78 -3.42 -4.11 2.28
N ALA A 79 -3.18 -5.38 1.91
CA ALA A 79 -3.54 -6.52 2.77
C ALA A 79 -2.76 -6.51 4.10
N ASN A 80 -1.49 -6.16 4.06
CA ASN A 80 -0.64 -6.08 5.25
C ASN A 80 -0.94 -4.85 6.11
N MET A 81 -1.23 -3.69 5.49
CA MET A 81 -1.73 -2.51 6.18
C MET A 81 -3.07 -2.82 6.87
N CYS A 82 -3.98 -3.52 6.19
CA CYS A 82 -5.23 -4.01 6.80
C CYS A 82 -4.96 -4.89 8.03
N LYS A 83 -3.93 -5.75 7.95
CA LYS A 83 -3.53 -6.64 9.03
C LYS A 83 -2.99 -5.88 10.24
N ALA A 84 -2.16 -4.88 10.01
CA ALA A 84 -1.55 -4.06 11.05
C ALA A 84 -2.58 -3.19 11.76
N ASP A 85 -3.39 -2.47 10.98
CA ASP A 85 -4.17 -1.34 11.52
C ASP A 85 -5.61 -1.72 11.88
N TYR A 86 -6.18 -2.79 11.30
CA TYR A 86 -7.62 -3.06 11.40
C TYR A 86 -8.00 -4.50 11.78
N LEU A 87 -7.12 -5.47 11.54
CA LEU A 87 -7.41 -6.88 11.81
C LEU A 87 -7.48 -7.16 13.32
N ASN A 88 -8.48 -7.93 13.74
CA ASN A 88 -8.87 -8.18 15.13
C ASN A 88 -9.50 -6.96 15.85
N SER A 89 -9.63 -5.84 15.15
CA SER A 89 -10.35 -4.65 15.59
C SER A 89 -11.65 -4.54 14.75
N SER A 90 -11.74 -3.57 13.85
CA SER A 90 -12.89 -3.40 12.94
C SER A 90 -13.02 -4.50 11.87
N ILE A 91 -11.91 -5.15 11.50
CA ILE A 91 -11.89 -6.26 10.55
C ILE A 91 -11.72 -7.57 11.34
N THR A 92 -12.79 -8.34 11.42
CA THR A 92 -12.86 -9.55 12.26
C THR A 92 -12.94 -10.86 11.46
N SER A 93 -12.91 -10.79 10.13
CA SER A 93 -12.96 -11.97 9.26
C SER A 93 -12.13 -11.80 7.99
N GLU A 94 -11.70 -12.92 7.42
CA GLU A 94 -10.98 -12.94 6.15
C GLU A 94 -11.81 -12.36 5.00
N GLN A 95 -13.14 -12.58 5.01
CA GLN A 95 -14.06 -12.01 4.03
C GLN A 95 -14.10 -10.48 4.10
N SER A 96 -14.05 -9.90 5.31
CA SER A 96 -13.99 -8.44 5.51
C SER A 96 -12.64 -7.89 5.07
N LEU A 97 -11.54 -8.62 5.31
CA LEU A 97 -10.20 -8.25 4.82
C LEU A 97 -10.13 -8.26 3.28
N ALA A 98 -10.70 -9.28 2.64
CA ALA A 98 -10.76 -9.35 1.18
C ALA A 98 -11.56 -8.17 0.58
N LYS A 99 -12.67 -7.79 1.22
CA LYS A 99 -13.45 -6.59 0.85
C LYS A 99 -12.66 -5.31 1.08
N TYR A 100 -11.94 -5.19 2.19
CA TYR A 100 -11.08 -4.03 2.46
C TYR A 100 -10.05 -3.80 1.35
N ILE A 101 -9.35 -4.86 0.91
CA ILE A 101 -8.39 -4.76 -0.19
C ILE A 101 -9.08 -4.23 -1.46
N LYS A 102 -10.25 -4.79 -1.77
CA LYS A 102 -11.04 -4.38 -2.92
C LYS A 102 -11.47 -2.92 -2.82
N ASP A 103 -12.09 -2.54 -1.72
CA ASP A 103 -12.68 -1.22 -1.54
C ASP A 103 -11.60 -0.13 -1.52
N THR A 104 -10.41 -0.44 -1.02
CA THR A 104 -9.26 0.48 -1.03
C THR A 104 -8.68 0.68 -2.43
N LEU A 105 -8.47 -0.40 -3.21
CA LEU A 105 -7.83 -0.31 -4.53
C LEU A 105 -8.79 0.08 -5.65
N ASP A 106 -10.05 -0.31 -5.53
CA ASP A 106 -11.09 0.01 -6.51
C ASP A 106 -11.87 1.29 -6.13
N ASP A 107 -11.39 2.09 -5.16
CA ASP A 107 -12.02 3.35 -4.74
C ASP A 107 -12.19 4.30 -5.95
N PRO A 108 -13.44 4.61 -6.36
CA PRO A 108 -13.70 5.49 -7.49
C PRO A 108 -13.30 6.95 -7.24
N ASP A 109 -13.22 7.36 -5.96
CA ASP A 109 -12.81 8.70 -5.56
C ASP A 109 -11.29 8.79 -5.32
N GLY A 110 -10.60 7.64 -5.28
CA GLY A 110 -9.17 7.54 -5.12
C GLY A 110 -8.40 8.01 -6.35
N CYS A 111 -7.31 8.75 -6.14
CA CYS A 111 -6.35 9.05 -7.21
C CYS A 111 -5.45 7.85 -7.51
N GLU A 112 -4.83 7.84 -8.69
CA GLU A 112 -3.86 6.81 -9.02
C GLU A 112 -2.67 6.85 -8.06
N GLY A 113 -2.34 5.68 -7.49
CA GLY A 113 -1.31 5.56 -6.47
C GLY A 113 -1.67 6.17 -5.11
N LEU A 114 -2.97 6.37 -4.79
CA LEU A 114 -3.42 6.92 -3.51
C LEU A 114 -2.71 6.28 -2.31
N THR A 115 -2.70 4.94 -2.25
CA THR A 115 -2.08 4.18 -1.16
C THR A 115 -0.57 4.40 -1.07
N PHE A 116 0.12 4.42 -2.20
CA PHE A 116 1.57 4.66 -2.26
C PHE A 116 1.93 6.08 -1.83
N ASN A 117 1.18 7.08 -2.32
CA ASN A 117 1.37 8.47 -1.94
C ASN A 117 1.08 8.69 -0.45
N ARG A 118 0.07 8.00 0.10
CA ARG A 118 -0.22 8.03 1.53
C ARG A 118 0.96 7.48 2.34
N TRP A 119 1.50 6.33 1.94
CA TRP A 119 2.67 5.75 2.59
C TRP A 119 3.88 6.69 2.57
N ILE A 120 4.21 7.31 1.43
CA ILE A 120 5.30 8.31 1.35
C ILE A 120 5.05 9.47 2.32
N ALA A 121 3.82 9.99 2.37
CA ALA A 121 3.47 11.09 3.26
C ALA A 121 3.62 10.70 4.73
N ASP A 122 3.21 9.49 5.12
CA ASP A 122 3.37 8.98 6.48
C ASP A 122 4.86 8.84 6.83
N MET A 123 5.69 8.25 5.96
CA MET A 123 7.14 8.13 6.19
C MET A 123 7.81 9.51 6.35
N LYS A 124 7.46 10.48 5.50
CA LYS A 124 7.95 11.86 5.59
C LYS A 124 7.56 12.51 6.91
N TRP A 125 6.30 12.36 7.34
CA TRP A 125 5.79 12.94 8.58
C TRP A 125 6.42 12.31 9.82
N LEU A 126 6.65 10.99 9.79
CA LEU A 126 7.29 10.24 10.87
C LEU A 126 8.81 10.38 10.89
N GLY A 127 9.41 11.02 9.87
CA GLY A 127 10.85 11.18 9.75
C GLY A 127 11.59 9.88 9.43
N VAL A 128 10.91 8.90 8.82
CA VAL A 128 11.50 7.62 8.42
C VAL A 128 12.10 7.78 7.02
N PRO A 129 13.42 7.64 6.85
CA PRO A 129 14.05 7.73 5.53
C PRO A 129 13.66 6.51 4.68
N ILE A 130 13.35 6.76 3.41
CA ILE A 130 13.09 5.71 2.43
C ILE A 130 14.34 5.55 1.55
N PRO A 131 14.98 4.36 1.52
CA PRO A 131 16.17 4.11 0.70
C PRO A 131 15.78 3.86 -0.76
N TRP A 132 15.40 4.93 -1.47
CA TRP A 132 14.93 4.83 -2.85
C TRP A 132 15.94 4.21 -3.81
N ASP A 133 17.24 4.41 -3.56
CA ASP A 133 18.34 3.83 -4.33
C ASP A 133 18.36 2.30 -4.29
N GLU A 134 17.91 1.70 -3.18
CA GLU A 134 17.80 0.23 -3.05
C GLU A 134 16.59 -0.34 -3.81
N PHE A 135 15.66 0.50 -4.28
CA PHE A 135 14.41 0.08 -4.91
C PHE A 135 14.41 0.20 -6.43
N ILE A 136 15.41 0.85 -7.04
CA ILE A 136 15.50 1.13 -8.48
C ILE A 136 16.06 -0.06 -9.27
#